data_AF-A0A947TU16-F1
#
_entry.id   AF-A0A947TU16-F1
#
_cell.length_a   1.000
_cell.length_b   1.000
_cell.length_c   1.000
_cell.angle_alpha   90.00
_cell.angle_beta   90.00
_cell.angle_gamma   90.00
#
_symmetry.space_group_name_H-M   'P 1'
#
loop_
_entity.id
_entity.type
_entity.pdbx_description
1 polymer ?
#
loop_
_entity_poly.entity_id
_entity_poly.type
_entity_poly.pdbx_seq_one_letter_code
_entity_poly.pdbx_strand_id
1 'polypeptide(L)'
;MEGMQMKQSETMEMTQGEVKKIDSKTGKVTLKHGEIKNLQMPPMTMVFSAKEAAQLEGLNKGDNVLFAVDQNMNITHIEKKQ
;
A
#
# COMPACT_ATOMS: atom_id res chain seq x y z
N MET A 1 -3.64 -29.17 12.07
CA MET A 1 -3.63 -27.78 12.55
C MET A 1 -3.75 -26.88 11.35
N GLU A 2 -4.74 -26.00 11.43
CA GLU A 2 -5.22 -25.02 10.46
C GLU A 2 -4.21 -24.45 9.45
N GLY A 3 -4.67 -24.39 8.21
CA GLY A 3 -5.03 -23.10 7.63
C GLY A 3 -3.91 -22.08 7.46
N MET A 4 -3.16 -22.20 6.38
CA MET A 4 -2.75 -21.01 5.63
C MET A 4 -3.20 -21.19 4.19
N GLN A 5 -4.47 -20.86 4.01
CA GLN A 5 -5.09 -20.65 2.71
C GLN A 5 -4.35 -19.47 2.08
N MET A 6 -3.37 -19.78 1.21
CA MET A 6 -2.80 -18.85 0.25
C MET A 6 -3.93 -18.40 -0.68
N LYS A 7 -4.70 -17.41 -0.22
CA LYS A 7 -5.84 -16.84 -0.92
C LYS A 7 -5.29 -16.00 -2.06
N GLN A 8 -5.19 -16.66 -3.22
CA GLN A 8 -5.30 -16.09 -4.56
C GLN A 8 -4.63 -14.71 -4.71
N SER A 9 -3.31 -14.74 -4.94
CA SER A 9 -2.61 -13.60 -5.53
C SER A 9 -3.10 -13.46 -6.97
N GLU A 10 -4.15 -12.66 -7.17
CA GLU A 10 -4.15 -11.82 -8.37
C GLU A 10 -2.81 -11.08 -8.33
N THR A 11 -2.02 -11.22 -9.39
CA THR A 11 -0.77 -10.50 -9.59
C THR A 11 -1.07 -9.01 -9.71
N MET A 12 -1.38 -8.37 -8.59
CA MET A 12 -1.49 -6.92 -8.51
C MET A 12 -0.08 -6.38 -8.56
N GLU A 13 0.22 -5.54 -9.55
CA GLU A 13 1.55 -4.95 -9.68
C GLU A 13 1.86 -4.11 -8.44
N MET A 14 2.79 -4.61 -7.64
CA MET A 14 3.27 -3.92 -6.45
C MET A 14 4.08 -2.69 -6.86
N THR A 15 3.69 -1.53 -6.34
CA THR A 15 4.39 -0.27 -6.51
C THR A 15 5.30 -0.02 -5.31
N GLN A 16 6.51 0.47 -5.56
CA GLN A 16 7.39 0.94 -4.50
C GLN A 16 6.94 2.30 -4.00
N GLY A 17 6.94 2.51 -2.68
CA GLY A 17 6.64 3.80 -2.08
C GLY A 17 7.44 4.07 -0.81
N GLU A 18 7.53 5.34 -0.46
CA GLU A 18 8.06 5.81 0.83
C GLU A 18 6.91 6.42 1.64
N VAL A 19 6.78 5.98 2.88
CA VAL A 19 5.76 6.52 3.80
C VAL A 19 6.14 7.94 4.21
N LYS A 20 5.33 8.93 3.82
CA LYS A 20 5.51 10.34 4.23
C LYS A 20 4.71 10.68 5.48
N LYS A 21 3.52 10.10 5.63
CA LYS A 21 2.61 10.31 6.77
C LYS A 21 1.63 9.15 6.89
N ILE A 22 1.30 8.76 8.12
CA ILE A 22 0.27 7.75 8.40
C ILE A 22 -0.83 8.42 9.23
N ASP A 23 -2.06 8.17 8.86
CA ASP A 23 -3.26 8.54 9.59
C ASP A 23 -4.09 7.27 9.83
N SER A 24 -3.68 6.52 10.85
CA SER A 24 -4.34 5.27 11.24
C SER A 24 -5.77 5.49 11.75
N LYS A 25 -6.09 6.70 12.24
CA LYS A 25 -7.45 7.06 12.68
C LYS A 25 -8.44 7.09 11.54
N THR A 26 -8.01 7.55 10.37
CA THR A 26 -8.86 7.64 9.16
C THR A 26 -8.55 6.55 8.14
N GLY A 27 -7.60 5.66 8.42
CA GLY A 27 -7.18 4.60 7.50
C GLY A 27 -6.48 5.16 6.25
N LYS A 28 -5.79 6.30 6.36
CA LYS A 28 -5.12 6.96 5.23
C LYS A 28 -3.61 6.96 5.41
N VAL A 29 -2.89 6.90 4.30
CA VAL A 29 -1.43 7.01 4.27
C VAL A 29 -1.00 7.89 3.12
N THR A 30 -0.09 8.81 3.39
CA THR A 30 0.58 9.61 2.36
C THR A 30 1.82 8.86 1.93
N LEU A 31 1.86 8.42 0.69
CA LEU A 31 2.99 7.71 0.09
C LEU A 31 3.59 8.57 -1.01
N LYS A 32 4.92 8.66 -1.02
CA LYS A 32 5.66 9.04 -2.22
C LYS A 32 5.85 7.77 -3.02
N HIS A 33 5.01 7.57 -4.03
CA HIS A 33 5.03 6.36 -4.83
C HIS A 33 5.92 6.51 -6.05
N GLY A 34 6.46 5.39 -6.52
CA GLY A 34 7.06 5.23 -7.83
C GLY A 34 6.00 5.20 -8.93
N GLU A 35 6.36 4.76 -10.11
CA GLU A 35 5.40 4.60 -11.20
C GLU A 35 4.35 3.54 -10.83
N ILE A 36 3.06 3.92 -10.87
CA ILE A 36 1.93 3.00 -10.71
C ILE A 36 1.49 2.61 -12.11
N LYS A 37 2.01 1.50 -12.61
CA LYS A 37 1.80 1.02 -13.99
C LYS A 37 0.34 0.71 -14.29
N ASN A 38 -0.37 0.06 -13.37
CA ASN A 38 -1.78 -0.29 -13.56
C ASN A 38 -2.70 0.95 -13.70
N LEU A 39 -2.30 2.10 -13.15
CA LEU A 39 -3.01 3.38 -13.29
C LEU A 39 -2.33 4.36 -14.25
N GLN A 40 -1.19 3.97 -14.85
CA GLN A 40 -0.32 4.84 -15.66
C GLN A 40 0.03 6.17 -14.95
N MET A 41 0.20 6.13 -13.62
CA MET A 41 0.52 7.32 -12.84
C MET A 41 2.04 7.45 -12.67
N PRO A 42 2.61 8.65 -12.96
CA PRO A 42 4.03 8.90 -12.73
C PRO A 42 4.36 8.93 -11.23
N PRO A 43 5.64 8.84 -10.85
CA PRO A 43 6.06 8.98 -9.46
C PRO A 43 5.62 10.31 -8.86
N MET A 44 4.76 10.28 -7.82
CA MET A 44 4.29 11.47 -7.14
C MET A 44 3.99 11.19 -5.66
N THR A 45 3.66 12.25 -4.90
CA THR A 45 3.26 12.12 -3.49
C THR A 45 1.76 12.33 -3.39
N MET A 46 1.03 11.28 -3.00
CA MET A 46 -0.43 11.30 -2.90
C MET A 46 -0.89 10.58 -1.62
N VAL A 47 -2.11 10.89 -1.19
CA VAL A 47 -2.79 10.19 -0.10
C VAL A 47 -3.56 9.01 -0.68
N PHE A 48 -3.30 7.83 -0.13
CA PHE A 48 -4.03 6.61 -0.43
C PHE A 48 -4.86 6.20 0.78
N SER A 49 -6.01 5.57 0.53
CA SER A 49 -6.84 4.97 1.58
C SER A 49 -6.51 3.49 1.67
N ALA A 50 -6.25 2.99 2.87
CA ALA A 50 -6.14 1.55 3.10
C ALA A 50 -7.53 0.93 3.15
N LYS A 51 -7.69 -0.22 2.49
CA LYS A 51 -8.94 -0.98 2.59
C LYS A 51 -9.18 -1.45 4.02
N GLU A 52 -8.10 -1.77 4.74
CA GLU A 52 -8.13 -2.10 6.16
C GLU A 52 -7.08 -1.28 6.92
N ALA A 53 -7.50 -0.52 7.93
CA ALA A 53 -6.60 0.33 8.71
C ALA A 53 -5.48 -0.46 9.41
N ALA A 54 -5.73 -1.73 9.74
CA ALA A 54 -4.75 -2.67 10.30
C ALA A 54 -3.53 -2.88 9.39
N GLN A 55 -3.67 -2.71 8.07
CA GLN A 55 -2.55 -2.82 7.13
C GLN A 55 -1.51 -1.70 7.31
N LEU A 56 -1.91 -0.58 7.92
CA LEU A 56 -1.03 0.55 8.20
C LEU A 56 -0.35 0.45 9.58
N GLU A 57 -0.76 -0.52 10.41
CA GLU A 57 -0.16 -0.72 11.72
C GLU A 57 1.29 -1.21 11.58
N GLY A 58 2.18 -0.68 12.42
CA GLY A 58 3.61 -1.02 12.39
C GLY A 58 4.41 -0.30 11.30
N LEU A 59 3.78 0.36 10.33
CA LEU A 59 4.46 1.27 9.42
C LEU A 59 4.85 2.56 10.14
N ASN A 60 5.96 3.16 9.73
CA ASN A 60 6.43 4.44 10.24
C ASN A 60 6.77 5.40 9.10
N LYS A 61 6.77 6.70 9.40
CA LYS A 61 7.27 7.71 8.46
C LYS A 61 8.73 7.41 8.10
N GLY A 62 9.03 7.41 6.81
CA GLY A 62 10.35 7.09 6.26
C GLY A 62 10.50 5.61 5.87
N ASP A 63 9.52 4.76 6.19
CA ASP A 63 9.57 3.36 5.77
C ASP A 63 9.41 3.24 4.26
N ASN A 64 10.26 2.41 3.66
CA ASN A 64 10.07 1.94 2.30
C ASN A 64 9.06 0.80 2.32
N VAL A 65 8.06 0.87 1.46
CA VAL A 65 6.98 -0.10 1.36
C VAL A 65 6.81 -0.55 -0.09
N LEU A 66 6.30 -1.76 -0.24
CA LEU A 66 5.72 -2.25 -1.47
C LEU A 66 4.20 -2.31 -1.25
N PHE A 67 3.42 -1.72 -2.16
CA PHE A 67 1.98 -1.67 -2.01
C PHE A 67 1.27 -1.86 -3.36
N ALA A 68 0.11 -2.49 -3.33
CA ALA A 68 -0.79 -2.64 -4.47
C ALA A 68 -2.03 -1.75 -4.26
N VAL A 69 -2.51 -1.16 -5.35
CA VAL A 69 -3.74 -0.36 -5.37
C VAL A 69 -4.72 -0.90 -6.39
N ASP A 70 -6.01 -0.81 -6.07
CA ASP A 70 -7.08 -1.07 -7.02
C ASP A 70 -7.30 0.11 -7.99
N GLN A 71 -8.20 -0.06 -8.95
CA GLN A 71 -8.59 0.98 -9.91
C GLN A 71 -9.18 2.24 -9.26
N ASN A 72 -9.57 2.14 -7.99
CA ASN A 72 -10.18 3.21 -7.20
C ASN A 72 -9.16 3.89 -6.27
N MET A 73 -7.86 3.59 -6.43
CA MET A 73 -6.75 4.09 -5.61
C MET A 73 -6.80 3.67 -4.13
N ASN A 74 -7.48 2.56 -3.81
CA ASN A 74 -7.43 1.98 -2.48
C ASN A 74 -6.29 0.97 -2.40
N ILE A 75 -5.52 1.02 -1.31
CA ILE A 75 -4.50 0.02 -1.02
C ILE A 75 -5.20 -1.29 -0.68
N THR A 76 -4.97 -2.30 -1.52
CA THR A 76 -5.44 -3.67 -1.31
C THR A 76 -4.40 -4.49 -0.56
N HIS A 77 -3.12 -4.17 -0.73
CA HIS A 77 -2.00 -4.83 -0.04
C HIS A 77 -0.87 -3.83 0.20
N ILE A 78 -0.23 -3.89 1.37
CA ILE A 78 0.95 -3.09 1.70
C ILE A 78 1.84 -3.86 2.66
N GLU A 79 3.13 -3.85 2.37
CA GLU A 79 4.16 -4.49 3.19
C GLU A 79 5.40 -3.61 3.27
N LYS A 80 6.13 -3.70 4.38
CA LYS A 80 7.41 -3.01 4.54
C LYS A 80 8.46 -3.73 3.72
N LYS A 81 9.15 -2.98 2.86
CA LYS A 81 10.32 -3.49 2.15
C LYS A 81 11.45 -3.61 3.17
N GLN A 82 11.84 -4.85 3.47
CA GLN A 82 12.98 -5.16 4.35
C GLN A 82 14.29 -4.59 3.80
#